data_AF-A0A7C4ZSN1-F1
#
_entry.id   AF-A0A7C4ZSN1-F1
#
_cell.length_a   1.000
_cell.length_b   1.000
_cell.length_c   1.000
_cell.angle_alpha   90.00
_cell.angle_beta   90.00
_cell.angle_gamma   90.00
#
_symmetry.space_group_name_H-M   'P 1'
#
loop_
_entity.id
_entity.type
_entity.pdbx_description
1 polymer ?
#
loop_
_entity_poly.entity_id
_entity_poly.type
_entity_poly.pdbx_seq_one_letter_code
_entity_poly.pdbx_strand_id
1 'polypeptide(L)'
;MESSQGFYNYTADEIKNIKFLVEANKDIIRSIIPYLGQVQDKVLLEIGSGRGLLLVAASEIGFNKALGVDYNVASFNETKRIIEVKDNVYMFNDVAAITIDDKVDCLVMWHTLEHIPEPNSFFRLINKRLSEGCILFIQVPQYNQPYLCNTHHYFYNEPSISLLLKNNGWRVIKLEYDLKSQFMTVVAKRQ
;
A
#
# COMPACT_ATOMS: atom_id res chain seq x y z
N MET A 1 -14.56 1.37 21.31
CA MET A 1 -13.31 0.76 20.83
C MET A 1 -13.69 -0.23 19.74
N GLU A 2 -13.90 0.24 18.52
CA GLU A 2 -13.89 -0.67 17.37
C GLU A 2 -12.43 -1.00 17.11
N SER A 3 -12.02 -2.17 17.59
CA SER A 3 -10.70 -2.71 17.27
C SER A 3 -10.60 -2.89 15.76
N SER A 4 -9.43 -2.63 15.18
CA SER A 4 -9.08 -2.89 13.78
C SER A 4 -9.44 -4.30 13.28
N GLN A 5 -9.77 -5.24 14.17
CA GLN A 5 -10.23 -6.60 13.90
C GLN A 5 -11.44 -6.70 12.95
N GLY A 6 -12.36 -5.72 12.94
CA GLY A 6 -13.51 -5.73 12.02
C GLY A 6 -13.13 -5.62 10.55
N PHE A 7 -12.02 -4.92 10.24
CA PHE A 7 -11.52 -4.76 8.86
C PHE A 7 -10.98 -6.05 8.25
N TYR A 8 -10.67 -7.06 9.06
CA TYR A 8 -10.02 -8.29 8.58
C TYR A 8 -10.97 -9.44 8.26
N ASN A 9 -12.23 -9.36 8.73
CA ASN A 9 -13.22 -10.40 8.49
C ASN A 9 -14.10 -10.04 7.30
N TYR A 10 -14.21 -10.96 6.34
CA TYR A 10 -15.14 -10.80 5.24
C TYR A 10 -16.59 -10.89 5.72
N THR A 11 -17.43 -9.96 5.26
CA THR A 11 -18.88 -10.12 5.30
C THR A 11 -19.33 -11.09 4.19
N ALA A 12 -20.51 -11.71 4.33
CA ALA A 12 -21.04 -12.60 3.30
C ALA A 12 -21.16 -11.92 1.92
N ASP A 13 -21.51 -10.63 1.90
CA ASP A 13 -21.60 -9.83 0.68
C ASP A 13 -20.22 -9.58 0.06
N GLU A 14 -19.20 -9.31 0.87
CA GLU A 14 -17.83 -9.14 0.35
C GLU A 14 -17.27 -10.45 -0.20
N ILE A 15 -17.57 -11.60 0.41
CA ILE A 15 -17.17 -12.91 -0.14
C ILE A 15 -17.78 -13.08 -1.53
N LYS A 16 -19.09 -12.83 -1.66
CA LYS A 16 -19.81 -12.94 -2.94
C LYS A 16 -19.26 -12.00 -4.01
N ASN A 17 -18.77 -10.82 -3.60
CA ASN A 17 -18.30 -9.76 -4.50
C ASN A 17 -16.77 -9.61 -4.55
N ILE A 18 -16.00 -10.57 -4.02
CA ILE A 18 -14.55 -10.42 -3.86
C ILE A 18 -13.81 -10.12 -5.19
N LYS A 19 -14.26 -10.72 -6.30
CA LYS A 19 -13.69 -10.44 -7.64
C LYS A 19 -13.90 -9.00 -8.07
N PHE A 20 -15.04 -8.41 -7.71
CA PHE A 20 -15.30 -6.99 -7.94
C PHE A 20 -14.38 -6.12 -7.08
N LEU A 21 -14.12 -6.52 -5.83
CA LEU A 21 -13.16 -5.82 -4.96
C LEU A 21 -11.73 -5.89 -5.52
N VAL A 22 -11.30 -7.04 -6.07
CA VAL A 22 -10.02 -7.16 -6.78
C VAL A 22 -9.99 -6.24 -8.01
N GLU A 23 -11.04 -6.20 -8.82
CA GLU A 23 -11.10 -5.32 -9.99
C GLU A 23 -11.05 -3.84 -9.60
N ALA A 24 -11.72 -3.43 -8.53
CA ALA A 24 -11.63 -2.06 -8.02
C ALA A 24 -10.18 -1.69 -7.61
N ASN A 25 -9.42 -2.63 -7.05
CA ASN A 25 -8.01 -2.41 -6.74
C ASN A 25 -7.12 -2.33 -7.99
N LYS A 26 -7.54 -2.87 -9.13
CA LYS A 26 -6.79 -2.72 -10.39
C LYS A 26 -6.74 -1.28 -10.85
N ASP A 27 -7.73 -0.45 -10.53
CA ASP A 27 -7.70 0.97 -10.90
C ASP A 27 -6.60 1.72 -10.14
N ILE A 28 -6.37 1.35 -8.88
CA ILE A 28 -5.23 1.85 -8.09
C ILE A 28 -3.92 1.45 -8.77
N ILE A 29 -3.76 0.17 -9.12
CA ILE A 29 -2.55 -0.30 -9.81
C ILE A 29 -2.36 0.39 -11.17
N ARG A 30 -3.42 0.53 -11.97
CA ARG A 30 -3.39 1.21 -13.28
C ARG A 30 -2.96 2.67 -13.14
N SER A 31 -3.30 3.35 -12.04
CA SER A 31 -2.87 4.72 -11.78
C SER A 31 -1.36 4.85 -11.50
N ILE A 32 -0.71 3.75 -11.09
CA ILE A 32 0.74 3.68 -10.81
C ILE A 32 1.55 3.42 -12.08
N ILE A 33 1.02 2.60 -13.01
CA ILE A 33 1.71 2.16 -14.24
C ILE A 33 2.38 3.30 -15.03
N PRO A 34 1.77 4.49 -15.22
CA PRO A 34 2.41 5.60 -15.95
C PRO A 34 3.77 6.03 -15.39
N TYR A 35 4.06 5.76 -14.11
CA TYR A 35 5.33 6.10 -13.47
C TYR A 35 6.37 4.97 -13.51
N LEU A 36 5.95 3.73 -13.82
CA LEU A 36 6.80 2.53 -13.86
C LEU A 36 7.14 2.10 -15.29
N GLY A 37 6.22 2.30 -16.24
CA GLY A 37 6.32 1.75 -17.59
C GLY A 37 5.90 0.28 -17.62
N GLN A 38 6.75 -0.60 -18.14
CA GLN A 38 6.52 -2.05 -18.11
C GLN A 38 6.63 -2.58 -16.68
N VAL A 39 5.77 -3.55 -16.33
CA VAL A 39 5.64 -4.07 -14.95
C VAL A 39 6.03 -5.54 -14.81
N GLN A 40 6.25 -6.26 -15.92
CA GLN A 40 6.51 -7.70 -15.94
C GLN A 40 7.82 -8.11 -15.26
N ASP A 41 8.77 -7.19 -15.11
CA ASP A 41 10.01 -7.36 -14.37
C ASP A 41 9.98 -6.70 -12.98
N LYS A 42 8.88 -6.01 -12.62
CA LYS A 42 8.81 -5.16 -11.43
C LYS A 42 8.29 -5.87 -10.20
N VAL A 43 8.85 -5.48 -9.06
CA VAL A 43 8.38 -5.91 -7.73
C VAL A 43 7.60 -4.79 -7.05
N LEU A 44 6.34 -5.07 -6.72
CA LEU A 44 5.48 -4.20 -5.91
C LEU A 44 5.51 -4.66 -4.46
N LEU A 45 5.64 -3.71 -3.53
CA LEU A 45 5.46 -3.92 -2.10
C LEU A 45 4.34 -3.02 -1.58
N GLU A 46 3.35 -3.60 -0.91
CA GLU A 46 2.31 -2.88 -0.19
C GLU A 46 2.55 -2.99 1.32
N ILE A 47 2.50 -1.86 2.03
CA ILE A 47 2.51 -1.81 3.48
C ILE A 47 1.08 -1.59 3.95
N GLY A 48 0.63 -2.36 4.95
CA GLY A 48 -0.77 -2.38 5.37
C GLY A 48 -1.66 -3.17 4.41
N SER A 49 -1.12 -4.27 3.84
CA SER A 49 -1.77 -5.01 2.76
C SER A 49 -3.09 -5.71 3.13
N GLY A 50 -3.43 -5.80 4.42
CA GLY A 50 -4.72 -6.29 4.89
C GLY A 50 -5.12 -7.65 4.33
N ARG A 51 -6.18 -7.68 3.52
CA ARG A 51 -6.70 -8.90 2.87
C ARG A 51 -6.00 -9.22 1.54
N GLY A 52 -4.94 -8.49 1.18
CA GLY A 52 -4.09 -8.72 0.01
C GLY A 52 -4.77 -8.48 -1.35
N LEU A 53 -5.91 -7.76 -1.39
CA LEU A 53 -6.67 -7.55 -2.62
C LEU A 53 -5.89 -6.74 -3.68
N LEU A 54 -5.14 -5.72 -3.24
CA LEU A 54 -4.27 -4.93 -4.13
C LEU A 54 -3.11 -5.76 -4.66
N LEU A 55 -2.55 -6.66 -3.86
CA LEU A 55 -1.51 -7.60 -4.30
C LEU A 55 -2.01 -8.58 -5.36
N VAL A 56 -3.22 -9.13 -5.16
CA VAL A 56 -3.88 -9.97 -6.18
C VAL A 56 -4.10 -9.17 -7.46
N ALA A 57 -4.60 -7.93 -7.35
CA ALA A 57 -4.79 -7.05 -8.50
C ALA A 57 -3.46 -6.77 -9.25
N ALA A 58 -2.37 -6.49 -8.53
CA ALA A 58 -1.05 -6.28 -9.10
C ALA A 58 -0.52 -7.54 -9.84
N SER A 59 -0.70 -8.71 -9.23
CA SER A 59 -0.35 -10.01 -9.83
C SER A 59 -1.19 -10.34 -11.07
N GLU A 60 -2.48 -10.01 -11.08
CA GLU A 60 -3.35 -10.18 -12.25
C GLU A 60 -2.98 -9.24 -13.40
N ILE A 61 -2.58 -8.01 -13.10
CA ILE A 61 -2.09 -7.03 -14.09
C ILE A 61 -0.74 -7.45 -14.68
N GLY A 62 0.06 -8.19 -13.92
CA GLY A 62 1.28 -8.82 -14.43
C GLY A 62 2.58 -8.30 -13.81
N PHE A 63 2.56 -7.78 -12.58
CA PHE A 63 3.79 -7.58 -11.82
C PHE A 63 4.55 -8.90 -11.65
N ASN A 64 5.89 -8.85 -11.68
CA ASN A 64 6.73 -10.04 -11.45
C ASN A 64 6.42 -10.66 -10.08
N LYS A 65 6.45 -9.82 -9.03
CA LYS A 65 6.10 -10.20 -7.66
C LYS A 65 5.28 -9.10 -7.00
N ALA A 66 4.30 -9.51 -6.20
CA ALA A 66 3.52 -8.63 -5.33
C ALA A 66 3.74 -9.06 -3.88
N LEU A 67 4.36 -8.17 -3.11
CA LEU A 67 4.74 -8.40 -1.71
C LEU A 67 3.83 -7.57 -0.82
N GLY A 68 3.34 -8.14 0.27
CA GLY A 68 2.58 -7.44 1.31
C GLY A 68 3.26 -7.52 2.66
N VAL A 69 3.18 -6.44 3.42
CA VAL A 69 3.50 -6.43 4.84
C VAL A 69 2.27 -5.99 5.63
N ASP A 70 1.81 -6.84 6.53
CA ASP A 70 0.74 -6.52 7.48
C ASP A 70 0.94 -7.31 8.77
N TYR A 71 0.67 -6.71 9.93
CA TYR A 71 0.82 -7.41 11.21
C TYR A 71 -0.13 -8.61 11.33
N ASN A 72 -1.25 -8.60 10.61
CA ASN A 72 -2.22 -9.68 10.57
C ASN A 72 -2.25 -10.35 9.20
N VAL A 73 -1.26 -11.20 8.90
CA VAL A 73 -1.24 -11.97 7.64
C VAL A 73 -2.36 -13.01 7.54
N ALA A 74 -3.06 -13.33 8.64
CA ALA A 74 -4.08 -14.38 8.66
C ALA A 74 -5.31 -14.03 7.81
N SER A 75 -5.63 -12.74 7.65
CA SER A 75 -6.71 -12.28 6.77
C SER A 75 -6.50 -12.66 5.31
N PHE A 76 -5.25 -12.71 4.86
CA PHE A 76 -4.95 -13.12 3.49
C PHE A 76 -5.21 -14.61 3.24
N ASN A 77 -5.12 -15.45 4.28
CA ASN A 77 -5.47 -16.87 4.15
C ASN A 77 -6.93 -17.06 3.78
N GLU A 78 -7.82 -16.16 4.24
CA GLU A 78 -9.22 -16.20 3.87
C GLU A 78 -9.42 -15.82 2.39
N THR A 79 -8.73 -14.79 1.91
CA THR A 79 -8.70 -14.44 0.48
C THR A 79 -8.29 -15.64 -0.39
N LYS A 80 -7.23 -16.37 -0.01
CA LYS A 80 -6.75 -17.58 -0.70
C LYS A 80 -7.75 -18.74 -0.70
N ARG A 81 -8.67 -18.79 0.26
CA ARG A 81 -9.74 -19.82 0.31
C ARG A 81 -10.91 -19.47 -0.62
N ILE A 82 -11.14 -18.18 -0.85
CA ILE A 82 -12.28 -17.68 -1.64
C ILE A 82 -11.92 -17.59 -3.14
N ILE A 83 -10.70 -17.16 -3.46
CA ILE A 83 -10.23 -16.98 -4.85
C ILE A 83 -8.86 -17.61 -5.07
N GLU A 84 -8.60 -17.98 -6.33
CA GLU A 84 -7.28 -18.40 -6.77
C GLU A 84 -6.31 -17.22 -6.72
N VAL A 85 -5.15 -17.43 -6.10
CA VAL A 85 -4.08 -16.45 -5.98
C VAL A 85 -2.82 -17.06 -6.57
N LYS A 86 -2.18 -16.35 -7.50
CA LYS A 86 -0.94 -16.81 -8.15
C LYS A 86 0.21 -16.90 -7.14
N ASP A 87 1.16 -17.78 -7.42
CA ASP A 87 2.34 -18.05 -6.58
C ASP A 87 3.33 -16.88 -6.48
N ASN A 88 3.11 -15.79 -7.21
CA ASN A 88 3.93 -14.59 -7.13
C ASN A 88 3.41 -13.54 -6.12
N VAL A 89 2.40 -13.90 -5.31
CA VAL A 89 1.91 -13.06 -4.20
C VAL A 89 2.40 -13.57 -2.86
N TYR A 90 3.12 -12.71 -2.13
CA TYR A 90 3.77 -13.04 -0.85
C TYR A 90 3.29 -12.10 0.24
N MET A 91 3.12 -12.62 1.46
CA MET A 91 2.76 -11.83 2.64
C MET A 91 3.75 -12.06 3.76
N PHE A 92 4.15 -10.98 4.42
CA PHE A 92 5.06 -10.96 5.55
C PHE A 92 4.43 -10.21 6.72
N ASN A 93 4.79 -10.59 7.94
CA ASN A 93 4.32 -9.92 9.14
C ASN A 93 5.11 -8.65 9.48
N ASP A 94 6.32 -8.51 8.94
CA ASP A 94 7.21 -7.37 9.17
C ASP A 94 8.13 -7.14 7.96
N VAL A 95 8.58 -5.90 7.76
CA VAL A 95 9.54 -5.54 6.70
C VAL A 95 10.86 -6.30 6.85
N ALA A 96 11.32 -6.55 8.09
CA ALA A 96 12.51 -7.32 8.39
C ALA A 96 12.36 -8.80 8.01
N ALA A 97 11.13 -9.33 7.98
CA ALA A 97 10.83 -10.71 7.62
C ALA A 97 10.81 -10.97 6.11
N ILE A 98 10.95 -9.93 5.27
CA ILE A 98 11.04 -10.09 3.82
C ILE A 98 12.33 -10.87 3.48
N THR A 99 12.16 -12.10 3.02
CA THR A 99 13.26 -13.01 2.63
C THR A 99 13.59 -12.95 1.14
N ILE A 100 12.89 -12.11 0.38
CA ILE A 100 13.11 -11.96 -1.07
C ILE A 100 14.23 -10.94 -1.30
N ASP A 101 15.21 -11.33 -2.12
CA ASP A 101 16.40 -10.54 -2.41
C ASP A 101 16.18 -9.46 -3.47
N ASP A 102 15.11 -9.57 -4.27
CA ASP A 102 14.76 -8.58 -5.27
C ASP A 102 14.54 -7.21 -4.64
N LYS A 103 15.01 -6.17 -5.34
CA LYS A 103 14.72 -4.79 -4.96
C LYS A 103 13.28 -4.43 -5.36
N VAL A 104 12.63 -3.64 -4.53
CA VAL A 104 11.25 -3.17 -4.75
C VAL A 104 11.28 -1.95 -5.67
N ASP A 105 10.50 -2.00 -6.75
CA ASP A 105 10.37 -0.90 -7.73
C ASP A 105 9.18 0.00 -7.45
N CYS A 106 8.18 -0.52 -6.74
CA CYS A 106 7.00 0.22 -6.35
C CYS A 106 6.64 -0.07 -4.89
N LEU A 107 6.56 0.98 -4.08
CA LEU A 107 6.10 0.95 -2.71
C LEU A 107 4.72 1.60 -2.62
N VAL A 108 3.72 0.87 -2.13
CA VAL A 108 2.34 1.35 -1.95
C VAL A 108 2.02 1.45 -0.46
N MET A 109 1.42 2.57 -0.05
CA MET A 109 0.83 2.78 1.27
C MET A 109 -0.56 3.38 1.08
N TRP A 110 -1.56 2.52 0.97
CA TRP A 110 -2.94 2.96 0.80
C TRP A 110 -3.60 2.97 2.18
N HIS A 111 -3.85 4.16 2.73
CA HIS A 111 -4.41 4.36 4.07
C HIS A 111 -3.59 3.71 5.18
N THR A 112 -2.27 3.87 5.12
CA THR A 112 -1.34 3.22 6.06
C THR A 112 -0.35 4.17 6.70
N LEU A 113 0.13 5.19 5.98
CA LEU A 113 1.19 6.08 6.49
C LEU A 113 0.74 6.84 7.76
N GLU A 114 -0.53 7.24 7.83
CA GLU A 114 -1.17 7.89 8.97
C GLU A 114 -1.17 7.04 10.25
N HIS A 115 -1.03 5.72 10.11
CA HIS A 115 -0.93 4.76 11.21
C HIS A 115 0.51 4.45 11.63
N ILE A 116 1.52 4.99 10.95
CA ILE A 116 2.93 4.76 11.30
C ILE A 116 3.38 5.81 12.32
N PRO A 117 3.66 5.44 13.58
CA PRO A 117 4.01 6.41 14.63
C PRO A 117 5.40 7.04 14.43
N GLU A 118 6.33 6.33 13.81
CA GLU A 118 7.71 6.79 13.61
C GLU A 118 8.09 6.75 12.11
N PRO A 119 7.50 7.62 11.27
CA PRO A 119 7.58 7.49 9.81
C PRO A 119 9.01 7.64 9.27
N ASN A 120 9.85 8.49 9.88
CA ASN A 120 11.26 8.60 9.50
C ASN A 120 12.03 7.31 9.77
N SER A 121 11.76 6.65 10.91
CA SER A 121 12.39 5.36 11.24
C SER A 121 11.94 4.26 10.29
N PHE A 122 10.65 4.24 9.96
CA PHE A 122 10.09 3.34 8.96
C PHE A 122 10.75 3.52 7.59
N PHE A 123 10.83 4.75 7.07
CA PHE A 123 11.45 5.01 5.78
C PHE A 123 12.93 4.60 5.74
N ARG A 124 13.70 4.88 6.82
CA ARG A 124 15.09 4.41 6.93
C ARG A 124 15.22 2.89 6.88
N LEU A 125 14.28 2.16 7.47
CA LEU A 125 14.25 0.70 7.42
C LEU A 125 13.97 0.20 5.99
N ILE A 126 12.89 0.68 5.37
CA ILE A 126 12.43 0.16 4.09
C ILE A 126 13.33 0.58 2.93
N ASN A 127 13.96 1.76 2.97
CA ASN A 127 14.85 2.26 1.92
C ASN A 127 16.00 1.29 1.57
N LYS A 128 16.40 0.39 2.48
CA LYS A 128 17.42 -0.63 2.19
C LYS A 128 16.96 -1.69 1.17
N ARG A 129 15.64 -1.87 1.03
CA ARG A 129 15.00 -2.87 0.16
C ARG A 129 14.58 -2.32 -1.21
N LEU A 130 14.52 -1.02 -1.38
CA LEU A 130 13.97 -0.41 -2.60
C LEU A 130 15.05 -0.30 -3.68
N SER A 131 14.63 -0.34 -4.95
CA SER A 131 15.49 -0.07 -6.10
C SER A 131 15.78 1.42 -6.21
N GLU A 132 16.80 1.76 -6.99
CA GLU A 132 17.07 3.15 -7.36
C GLU A 132 15.94 3.65 -8.27
N GLY A 133 15.40 4.84 -7.99
CA GLY A 133 14.25 5.36 -8.72
C GLY A 133 12.92 4.67 -8.45
N CYS A 134 12.82 3.84 -7.39
CA CYS A 134 11.56 3.27 -6.90
C CYS A 134 10.45 4.34 -6.84
N ILE A 135 9.23 3.96 -7.22
CA ILE A 135 8.04 4.79 -7.11
C ILE A 135 7.37 4.53 -5.77
N LEU A 136 7.02 5.59 -5.05
CA LEU A 136 6.21 5.56 -3.84
C LEU A 136 4.83 6.12 -4.16
N PHE A 137 3.79 5.35 -3.86
CA PHE A 137 2.41 5.70 -4.07
C PHE A 137 1.65 5.65 -2.74
N ILE A 138 1.20 6.80 -2.26
CA ILE A 138 0.57 6.96 -0.95
C ILE A 138 -0.82 7.54 -1.13
N GLN A 139 -1.80 7.06 -0.36
CA GLN A 139 -3.02 7.82 -0.10
C GLN A 139 -3.24 7.91 1.42
N VAL A 140 -3.51 9.13 1.88
CA VAL A 140 -3.77 9.45 3.30
C VAL A 140 -5.03 10.31 3.43
N PRO A 141 -5.81 10.17 4.51
CA PRO A 141 -6.97 11.01 4.74
C PRO A 141 -6.55 12.45 4.99
N GLN A 142 -7.35 13.38 4.51
CA GLN A 142 -7.29 14.76 4.97
C GLN A 142 -7.90 14.85 6.37
N TYR A 143 -7.51 15.89 7.13
CA TYR A 143 -8.09 16.13 8.44
C TYR A 143 -9.60 16.40 8.33
N ASN A 144 -10.42 15.41 8.70
CA ASN A 144 -11.87 15.55 8.78
C ASN A 144 -12.46 14.62 9.84
N GLN A 145 -13.63 14.99 10.36
CA GLN A 145 -14.41 14.29 11.40
C GLN A 145 -14.55 12.78 11.15
N PRO A 146 -14.90 12.28 9.94
CA PRO A 146 -15.05 10.83 9.72
C PRO A 146 -13.76 10.03 9.92
N TYR A 147 -12.61 10.69 9.81
CA TYR A 147 -11.29 10.05 9.93
C TYR A 147 -10.65 10.27 11.30
N LEU A 148 -11.30 10.96 12.23
CA LEU A 148 -10.75 11.13 13.58
C LEU A 148 -10.86 9.82 14.36
N CYS A 149 -9.73 9.15 14.58
CA CYS A 149 -9.64 7.93 15.35
C CYS A 149 -8.31 7.88 16.13
N ASN A 150 -8.26 7.05 17.17
CA ASN A 150 -7.08 6.95 18.05
C ASN A 150 -5.86 6.30 17.37
N THR A 151 -6.05 5.70 16.20
CA THR A 151 -5.01 5.01 15.45
C THR A 151 -4.39 5.87 14.35
N HIS A 152 -4.94 7.04 14.04
CA HIS A 152 -4.29 8.02 13.16
C HIS A 152 -3.35 8.89 13.99
N HIS A 153 -2.05 8.71 13.79
CA HIS A 153 -1.01 9.51 14.44
C HIS A 153 -0.79 10.85 13.74
N TYR A 154 -1.05 10.91 12.43
CA TYR A 154 -0.78 12.07 11.60
C TYR A 154 -1.89 12.31 10.58
N PHE A 155 -2.24 13.59 10.39
CA PHE A 155 -2.96 14.06 9.21
C PHE A 155 -2.03 14.94 8.40
N TYR A 156 -1.68 14.47 7.20
CA TYR A 156 -0.73 15.17 6.36
C TYR A 156 -1.41 16.21 5.49
N ASN A 157 -0.80 17.39 5.42
CA ASN A 157 -0.99 18.33 4.32
C ASN A 157 0.20 18.27 3.36
N GLU A 158 0.08 18.91 2.19
CA GLU A 158 1.12 18.95 1.17
C GLU A 158 2.51 19.38 1.68
N PRO A 159 2.67 20.47 2.45
CA PRO A 159 3.97 20.84 3.01
C PRO A 159 4.57 19.75 3.93
N SER A 160 3.77 19.18 4.82
CA SER A 160 4.24 18.19 5.80
C SER A 160 4.67 16.87 5.14
N ILE A 161 3.91 16.36 4.18
CA ILE A 161 4.26 15.12 3.47
C ILE A 161 5.46 15.34 2.55
N SER A 162 5.52 16.50 1.87
CA SER A 162 6.65 16.83 1.01
C SER A 162 7.96 16.93 1.80
N LEU A 163 7.92 17.54 2.99
CA LEU A 163 9.08 17.63 3.87
C LEU A 163 9.49 16.26 4.43
N LEU A 164 8.52 15.45 4.89
CA LEU A 164 8.77 14.09 5.35
C LEU A 164 9.45 13.26 4.25
N LEU A 165 8.88 13.26 3.04
CA LEU A 165 9.39 12.51 1.91
C LEU A 165 10.79 12.99 1.50
N LYS A 166 10.99 14.30 1.37
CA LYS A 166 12.30 14.89 1.06
C LYS A 166 13.39 14.48 2.05
N ASN A 167 13.10 14.54 3.34
CA ASN A 167 14.05 14.15 4.39
C ASN A 167 14.40 12.66 4.38
N ASN A 168 13.59 11.84 3.70
CA ASN A 168 13.79 10.39 3.58
C ASN A 168 14.25 9.95 2.17
N GLY A 169 14.78 10.89 1.36
CA GLY A 169 15.36 10.58 0.06
C GLY A 169 14.34 10.42 -1.06
N TRP A 170 13.16 11.03 -0.92
CA TRP A 170 12.10 10.99 -1.93
C TRP A 170 11.84 12.36 -2.53
N ARG A 171 11.64 12.40 -3.84
CA ARG A 171 11.18 13.57 -4.56
C ARG A 171 9.73 13.39 -4.95
N VAL A 172 8.84 14.22 -4.42
CA VAL A 172 7.43 14.27 -4.84
C VAL A 172 7.37 14.63 -6.33
N ILE A 173 6.62 13.84 -7.10
CA ILE A 173 6.39 14.06 -8.54
C ILE A 173 4.95 14.45 -8.85
N LYS A 174 4.00 14.05 -8.00
CA LYS A 174 2.59 14.41 -8.15
C LYS A 174 1.87 14.41 -6.80
N LEU A 175 0.92 15.32 -6.67
CA LEU A 175 -0.03 15.43 -5.57
C LEU A 175 -1.42 15.63 -6.15
N GLU A 176 -2.39 14.85 -5.68
CA GLU A 176 -3.79 14.93 -6.10
C GLU A 176 -4.71 14.84 -4.90
N TYR A 177 -5.90 15.43 -5.02
CA TYR A 177 -6.91 15.42 -3.99
C TYR A 177 -8.18 14.78 -4.53
N ASP A 178 -8.68 13.76 -3.81
CA ASP A 178 -10.08 13.37 -3.93
C ASP A 178 -10.86 14.23 -2.95
N LEU A 179 -11.47 15.32 -3.43
CA LEU A 179 -12.23 16.25 -2.60
C LEU A 179 -13.54 15.65 -2.08
N LYS A 180 -14.10 14.66 -2.78
CA LYS A 180 -15.36 14.02 -2.41
C LYS A 180 -15.14 13.07 -1.23
N SER A 181 -14.10 12.25 -1.34
CA SER A 181 -13.74 11.27 -0.30
C SER A 181 -12.75 11.86 0.71
N GLN A 182 -12.24 13.07 0.46
CA GLN A 182 -11.33 13.83 1.33
C GLN A 182 -10.01 13.10 1.60
N PHE A 183 -9.40 12.60 0.53
CA PHE A 183 -8.07 12.01 0.55
C PHE A 183 -7.07 12.85 -0.23
N MET A 184 -5.80 12.71 0.12
CA MET A 184 -4.66 13.20 -0.63
C MET A 184 -3.84 12.01 -1.12
N THR A 185 -3.61 11.95 -2.43
CA THR A 185 -2.75 10.96 -3.08
C THR A 185 -1.42 11.60 -3.43
N VAL A 186 -0.31 10.94 -3.08
CA VAL A 186 1.05 11.40 -3.35
C VAL A 186 1.76 10.35 -4.18
N VAL A 187 2.41 10.81 -5.25
CA VAL A 187 3.38 10.01 -6.00
C VAL A 187 4.75 10.63 -5.82
N ALA A 188 5.73 9.84 -5.41
CA ALA A 188 7.10 10.27 -5.24
C ALA A 188 8.07 9.26 -5.88
N LYS A 189 9.26 9.74 -6.23
CA LYS A 189 10.35 8.93 -6.79
C LYS A 189 11.56 8.98 -5.88
N ARG A 190 12.16 7.83 -5.61
CA ARG A 190 13.39 7.73 -4.81
C ARG A 190 14.56 8.42 -5.51
N GLN A 191 15.36 9.15 -4.72
CA GLN A 191 16.61 9.77 -5.12
C GLN A 191 17.83 8.95 -4.71
#